data_AF-A0AAW4BLA2-F1
#
_entry.id   AF-A0AAW4BLA2-F1
#
_cell.length_a   1.000
_cell.length_b   1.000
_cell.length_c   1.000
_cell.angle_alpha   90.00
_cell.angle_beta   90.00
_cell.angle_gamma   90.00
#
_symmetry.space_group_name_H-M   'P 1'
#
loop_
_entity.id
_entity.type
_entity.pdbx_description
1 polymer ?
#
loop_
_entity_poly.entity_id
_entity_poly.type
_entity_poly.pdbx_seq_one_letter_code
_entity_poly.pdbx_strand_id
1 'polypeptide(L)'
;MAVRRLKDFEQWSHLGLDDRLVFRKALDIPFVTYGNHVPCYEANAYIHYLMMKNRKRDTIRGYAYDIIHLVHFIEKQPTLSRFSQLTDSTFTLFVQSLQAERTPLGELVRKNNTVIKIAHTCLEFLVFIQDFHDLSYFIGKDKANSITTIEKPYKRKLEGSKGF
;
A
#
# COMPACT_ATOMS: atom_id res chain seq x y z
N MET A 1 -4.97 -16.18 -6.10
CA MET A 1 -4.32 -15.32 -5.08
C MET A 1 -3.10 -14.66 -5.70
N ALA A 2 -3.05 -13.33 -5.73
CA ALA A 2 -2.05 -12.57 -6.48
C ALA A 2 -0.95 -11.90 -5.60
N VAL A 3 -0.95 -12.18 -4.29
CA VAL A 3 0.23 -11.94 -3.43
C VAL A 3 0.91 -13.29 -3.18
N ARG A 4 2.10 -13.47 -3.73
CA ARG A 4 2.95 -14.64 -3.48
C ARG A 4 3.88 -14.35 -2.30
N ARG A 5 4.33 -15.40 -1.61
CA ARG A 5 5.36 -15.29 -0.58
C ARG A 5 6.68 -15.75 -1.19
N LEU A 6 7.64 -14.85 -1.31
CA LEU A 6 9.02 -15.23 -1.61
C LEU A 6 9.67 -15.66 -0.30
N LYS A 7 10.12 -16.90 -0.22
CA LYS A 7 10.78 -17.45 0.98
C LYS A 7 12.26 -17.10 0.95
N ASP A 8 12.82 -16.90 2.15
CA ASP A 8 14.26 -16.73 2.35
C ASP A 8 14.89 -15.66 1.44
N PHE A 9 14.20 -14.54 1.25
CA PHE A 9 14.72 -13.45 0.42
C PHE A 9 15.87 -12.76 1.15
N GLU A 10 17.08 -12.88 0.61
CA GLU A 10 18.28 -12.22 1.09
C GLU A 10 18.53 -10.91 0.35
N GLN A 11 18.87 -9.87 1.10
CA GLN A 11 19.20 -8.57 0.55
C GLN A 11 20.61 -8.18 0.99
N TRP A 12 21.41 -7.70 0.05
CA TRP A 12 22.67 -7.06 0.38
C TRP A 12 22.45 -5.82 1.26
N SER A 13 23.22 -5.70 2.34
CA SER A 13 23.15 -4.59 3.30
C SER A 13 24.20 -3.54 3.00
N HIS A 14 25.47 -3.91 3.13
CA HIS A 14 26.64 -3.06 2.93
C HIS A 14 27.89 -3.92 2.76
N LEU A 15 29.00 -3.31 2.40
CA LEU A 15 30.32 -3.93 2.46
C LEU A 15 30.87 -3.75 3.88
N GLY A 16 31.25 -4.84 4.53
CA GLY A 16 31.91 -4.81 5.83
C GLY A 16 33.30 -4.17 5.73
N LEU A 17 33.85 -3.73 6.87
CA LEU A 17 35.21 -3.19 6.96
C LEU A 17 36.29 -4.20 6.55
N ASP A 18 35.93 -5.48 6.53
CA ASP A 18 36.68 -6.65 6.09
C ASP A 18 36.51 -6.96 4.59
N ASP A 19 35.95 -6.04 3.80
CA ASP A 19 35.67 -6.18 2.36
C ASP A 19 34.72 -7.34 2.02
N ARG A 20 33.98 -7.85 3.02
CA ARG A 20 32.99 -8.91 2.84
C ARG A 20 31.59 -8.34 2.67
N LEU A 21 30.81 -8.96 1.79
CA LEU A 21 29.41 -8.61 1.60
C LEU A 21 28.60 -9.03 2.83
N VAL A 22 28.01 -8.05 3.53
CA VAL A 22 27.10 -8.32 4.64
C VAL A 22 25.68 -8.37 4.08
N PHE A 23 25.05 -9.53 4.21
CA PHE A 23 23.64 -9.72 3.85
C PHE A 23 22.75 -9.48 5.06
N ARG A 24 21.56 -8.93 4.82
CA ARG A 24 20.50 -8.88 5.81
C ARG A 24 19.95 -10.29 6.02
N LYS A 25 19.45 -10.54 7.23
CA LYS A 25 18.76 -11.80 7.54
C LYS A 25 17.66 -12.06 6.50
N ALA A 26 17.64 -13.27 5.97
CA ALA A 26 16.61 -13.72 5.04
C ALA A 26 15.21 -13.53 5.66
N LEU A 27 14.29 -12.94 4.89
CA LEU A 27 12.92 -12.66 5.34
C LEU A 27 11.95 -13.11 4.26
N ASP A 28 10.85 -13.78 4.63
CA ASP A 28 9.83 -14.01 3.60
C ASP A 28 9.05 -12.71 3.33
N ILE A 29 9.09 -12.28 2.08
CA ILE A 29 8.48 -11.03 1.61
C ILE A 29 7.20 -11.31 0.82
N PRO A 30 6.16 -10.47 0.99
CA PRO A 30 5.03 -10.49 0.07
C PRO A 30 5.48 -9.95 -1.30
N PHE A 31 5.03 -10.60 -2.36
CA PHE A 31 5.32 -10.25 -3.74
C PHE A 31 4.01 -10.10 -4.50
N VAL A 32 3.73 -8.90 -4.97
CA VAL A 32 2.46 -8.52 -5.60
C VAL A 32 2.56 -8.70 -7.11
N THR A 33 1.62 -9.44 -7.69
CA THR A 33 1.47 -9.61 -9.13
C THR A 33 0.10 -9.11 -9.57
N TYR A 34 -0.03 -8.75 -10.84
CA TYR A 34 -1.31 -8.57 -11.50
C TYR A 34 -2.02 -9.92 -11.73
N GLY A 35 -3.26 -9.88 -12.20
CA GLY A 35 -4.05 -11.07 -12.57
C GLY A 35 -3.39 -11.94 -13.63
N ASN A 36 -2.62 -11.33 -14.54
CA ASN A 36 -1.80 -12.03 -15.55
C ASN A 36 -0.45 -12.58 -15.02
N HIS A 37 -0.23 -12.58 -13.70
CA HIS A 37 1.01 -13.02 -13.04
C HIS A 37 2.27 -12.18 -13.31
N VAL A 38 2.15 -11.07 -14.03
CA VAL A 38 3.24 -10.10 -14.19
C VAL A 38 3.44 -9.37 -12.85
N PRO A 39 4.69 -9.17 -12.39
CA PRO A 39 4.94 -8.44 -11.16
C PRO A 39 4.52 -6.98 -11.27
N CYS A 40 3.84 -6.48 -10.22
CA CYS A 40 3.54 -5.07 -10.09
C CYS A 40 4.77 -4.34 -9.55
N TYR A 41 5.44 -3.58 -10.42
CA TYR A 41 6.72 -2.94 -10.10
C TYR A 41 6.57 -1.95 -8.95
N GLU A 42 5.56 -1.07 -9.02
CA GLU A 42 5.29 -0.03 -8.04
C GLU A 42 4.94 -0.62 -6.67
N ALA A 43 4.09 -1.65 -6.63
CA ALA A 43 3.73 -2.31 -5.38
C ALA A 43 4.93 -3.02 -4.74
N ASN A 44 5.75 -3.72 -5.54
CA ASN A 44 6.94 -4.40 -5.03
C ASN A 44 8.03 -3.40 -4.61
N ALA A 45 8.18 -2.27 -5.31
CA ALA A 45 9.06 -1.17 -4.90
C ALA A 45 8.61 -0.57 -3.56
N TYR A 46 7.30 -0.40 -3.34
CA TYR A 46 6.79 0.07 -2.05
C TYR A 46 7.03 -0.93 -0.91
N ILE A 47 6.86 -2.22 -1.16
CA ILE A 47 7.19 -3.27 -0.17
C ILE A 47 8.67 -3.19 0.21
N HIS A 48 9.55 -3.02 -0.79
CA HIS A 48 10.99 -2.83 -0.56
C HIS A 48 11.28 -1.56 0.25
N TYR A 49 10.63 -0.45 -0.06
CA TYR A 49 10.73 0.79 0.71
C TYR A 49 10.32 0.60 2.19
N LEU A 50 9.25 -0.14 2.46
CA LEU A 50 8.83 -0.46 3.83
C LEU A 50 9.86 -1.34 4.57
N MET A 51 10.54 -2.24 3.86
CA MET A 51 11.62 -3.06 4.41
C MET A 51 12.83 -2.20 4.77
N MET A 52 13.20 -1.25 3.91
CA MET A 52 14.31 -0.32 4.16
C MET A 52 14.04 0.56 5.39
N LYS A 53 12.77 0.87 5.68
CA LYS A 53 12.33 1.53 6.92
C LYS A 53 12.25 0.62 8.16
N ASN A 54 12.74 -0.62 8.08
CA ASN A 54 12.73 -1.61 9.17
C ASN A 54 11.33 -1.86 9.77
N ARG A 55 10.28 -1.83 8.92
CA ARG A 55 8.92 -2.18 9.38
C ARG A 55 8.81 -3.66 9.69
N LYS A 56 7.97 -4.01 10.67
CA LYS A 56 7.71 -5.40 11.05
C LYS A 56 7.11 -6.18 9.87
N ARG A 57 7.52 -7.44 9.74
CA ARG A 57 7.11 -8.34 8.65
C ARG A 57 5.59 -8.48 8.51
N ASP A 58 4.87 -8.66 9.62
CA ASP A 58 3.41 -8.79 9.61
C ASP A 58 2.73 -7.50 9.13
N THR A 59 3.32 -6.35 9.46
CA THR A 59 2.86 -5.06 8.95
C THR A 59 3.04 -5.00 7.44
N ILE A 60 4.22 -5.30 6.91
CA ILE A 60 4.48 -5.30 5.45
C ILE A 60 3.51 -6.22 4.72
N ARG A 61 3.23 -7.40 5.28
CA ARG A 61 2.24 -8.33 4.74
C ARG A 61 0.84 -7.74 4.72
N GLY A 62 0.43 -7.07 5.80
CA GLY A 62 -0.85 -6.35 5.86
C GLY A 62 -0.96 -5.27 4.78
N TYR A 63 0.09 -4.46 4.61
CA TYR A 63 0.14 -3.43 3.57
C TYR A 63 0.02 -4.02 2.16
N ALA A 64 0.70 -5.14 1.88
CA ALA A 64 0.61 -5.81 0.58
C ALA A 64 -0.80 -6.34 0.28
N TYR A 65 -1.51 -6.86 1.29
CA TYR A 65 -2.92 -7.28 1.13
C TYR A 65 -3.87 -6.09 0.97
N ASP A 66 -3.60 -4.96 1.62
CA ASP A 66 -4.42 -3.76 1.45
C ASP A 66 -4.22 -3.17 0.04
N ILE A 67 -2.97 -3.05 -0.43
CA ILE A 67 -2.61 -2.43 -1.72
C ILE A 67 -3.08 -3.25 -2.91
N ILE A 68 -3.07 -4.59 -2.83
CA ILE A 68 -3.47 -5.41 -3.98
C ILE A 68 -4.93 -5.18 -4.39
N HIS A 69 -5.78 -4.70 -3.48
CA HIS A 69 -7.13 -4.27 -3.84
C HIS A 69 -7.12 -3.12 -4.85
N LEU A 70 -6.24 -2.14 -4.67
CA LEU A 70 -6.08 -1.03 -5.62
C LEU A 70 -5.45 -1.51 -6.94
N VAL A 71 -4.45 -2.38 -6.87
CA VAL A 71 -3.79 -2.95 -8.07
C VAL A 71 -4.81 -3.65 -8.97
N HIS A 72 -5.63 -4.54 -8.41
CA HIS A 72 -6.67 -5.23 -9.17
C HIS A 72 -7.79 -4.29 -9.62
N PHE A 73 -8.08 -3.24 -8.85
CA PHE A 73 -9.07 -2.26 -9.27
C PHE A 73 -8.62 -1.59 -10.57
N ILE A 74 -7.38 -1.09 -10.61
CA ILE A 74 -6.82 -0.44 -11.81
C ILE A 74 -6.76 -1.43 -12.98
N GLU A 75 -6.31 -2.66 -12.75
CA GLU A 75 -6.24 -3.70 -13.80
C GLU A 75 -7.61 -3.97 -14.45
N LYS A 76 -8.70 -3.85 -13.69
CA LYS A 76 -10.07 -4.06 -14.19
C LYS A 76 -10.68 -2.83 -14.87
N GLN A 77 -10.11 -1.64 -14.69
CA GLN A 77 -10.65 -0.43 -15.29
C GLN A 77 -10.19 -0.31 -16.74
N PRO A 78 -11.10 -0.12 -17.71
CA PRO A 78 -10.74 -0.04 -19.13
C PRO A 78 -9.98 1.25 -19.49
N THR A 79 -10.15 2.30 -18.69
CA THR A 79 -9.60 3.64 -18.95
C THR A 79 -8.32 3.95 -18.18
N LEU A 80 -7.96 3.12 -17.19
CA LEU A 80 -6.79 3.33 -16.34
C LEU A 80 -5.73 2.29 -16.64
N SER A 81 -4.57 2.75 -17.10
CA SER A 81 -3.41 1.90 -17.37
C SER A 81 -2.30 2.04 -16.32
N ARG A 82 -2.28 3.16 -15.59
CA ARG A 82 -1.22 3.53 -14.65
C ARG A 82 -1.79 4.18 -13.39
N PHE A 83 -1.08 4.07 -12.28
CA PHE A 83 -1.46 4.72 -11.02
C PHE A 83 -1.51 6.25 -11.16
N SER A 84 -0.64 6.85 -11.97
CA SER A 84 -0.58 8.31 -12.20
C SER A 84 -1.85 8.91 -12.79
N GLN A 85 -2.73 8.09 -13.37
CA GLN A 85 -4.00 8.52 -13.96
C GLN A 85 -5.14 8.55 -12.95
N LEU A 86 -4.88 8.16 -11.70
CA LEU A 86 -5.89 8.22 -10.63
C LEU A 86 -6.23 9.67 -10.30
N THR A 87 -7.53 9.91 -10.21
CA THR A 87 -8.14 11.16 -9.77
C THR A 87 -9.06 10.91 -8.58
N ASP A 88 -9.47 11.98 -7.88
CA ASP A 88 -10.42 11.90 -6.76
C ASP A 88 -11.69 11.09 -7.09
N SER A 89 -12.22 11.21 -8.31
CA SER A 89 -13.42 10.48 -8.74
C SER A 89 -13.14 8.97 -8.86
N THR A 90 -12.04 8.58 -9.51
CA THR A 90 -11.65 7.17 -9.64
C THR A 90 -11.28 6.53 -8.31
N PHE A 91 -10.65 7.29 -7.40
CA PHE A 91 -10.33 6.81 -6.07
C PHE A 91 -11.59 6.67 -5.21
N THR A 92 -12.54 7.59 -5.33
CA THR A 92 -13.86 7.47 -4.68
C THR A 92 -14.60 6.23 -5.18
N LEU A 93 -14.58 5.98 -6.49
CA LEU A 93 -15.17 4.78 -7.08
C LEU A 93 -14.50 3.50 -6.54
N PHE A 94 -13.19 3.51 -6.38
CA PHE A 94 -12.46 2.42 -5.74
C PHE A 94 -12.96 2.17 -4.31
N VAL A 95 -13.07 3.21 -3.47
CA VAL A 95 -13.56 3.07 -2.09
C VAL A 95 -15.00 2.56 -2.05
N GLN A 96 -15.86 3.07 -2.93
CA GLN A 96 -17.25 2.59 -3.08
C GLN A 96 -17.28 1.12 -3.49
N SER A 97 -16.40 0.69 -4.40
CA SER A 97 -16.31 -0.71 -4.80
C SER A 97 -15.96 -1.65 -3.63
N LEU A 98 -15.08 -1.20 -2.72
CA LEU A 98 -14.74 -1.95 -1.51
C LEU A 98 -15.92 -2.05 -0.52
N GLN A 99 -16.77 -1.02 -0.45
CA GLN A 99 -17.97 -1.01 0.39
C GLN A 99 -19.13 -1.81 -0.23
N ALA A 100 -19.20 -1.86 -1.56
CA ALA A 100 -20.23 -2.57 -2.30
C ALA A 100 -19.98 -4.09 -2.35
N GLU A 101 -18.76 -4.55 -2.11
CA GLU A 101 -18.44 -5.98 -2.18
C GLU A 101 -19.30 -6.81 -1.21
N ARG A 102 -20.04 -7.77 -1.76
CA ARG A 102 -20.93 -8.68 -1.04
C ARG A 102 -20.45 -10.12 -1.14
N THR A 103 -20.65 -10.89 -0.08
CA THR A 103 -20.47 -12.34 -0.10
C THR A 103 -21.53 -12.98 -1.01
N PRO A 104 -21.37 -14.25 -1.43
CA PRO A 104 -22.41 -14.97 -2.17
C PRO A 104 -23.75 -15.06 -1.43
N LEU A 105 -23.73 -14.87 -0.10
CA LEU A 105 -24.90 -14.87 0.77
C LEU A 105 -25.52 -13.46 0.94
N GLY A 106 -25.00 -12.45 0.25
CA GLY A 106 -25.53 -11.08 0.27
C GLY A 106 -25.02 -10.21 1.43
N GLU A 107 -24.11 -10.71 2.27
CA GLU A 107 -23.55 -9.96 3.39
C GLU A 107 -22.39 -9.07 2.96
N LEU A 108 -22.17 -7.96 3.68
CA LEU A 108 -21.00 -7.10 3.48
C LEU A 108 -19.70 -7.88 3.73
N VAL A 109 -18.81 -7.96 2.74
CA VAL A 109 -17.50 -8.63 2.90
C VAL A 109 -16.64 -7.89 3.92
N ARG A 110 -16.74 -6.56 3.99
CA ARG A 110 -15.89 -5.72 4.83
C ARG A 110 -16.69 -4.78 5.70
N LYS A 111 -16.20 -4.59 6.93
CA LYS A 111 -16.66 -3.54 7.84
C LYS A 111 -16.08 -2.19 7.43
N ASN A 112 -16.78 -1.10 7.76
CA ASN A 112 -16.36 0.27 7.43
C ASN A 112 -14.94 0.60 7.91
N ASN A 113 -14.55 0.16 9.10
CA ASN A 113 -13.19 0.39 9.63
C ASN A 113 -12.11 -0.30 8.79
N THR A 114 -12.41 -1.48 8.24
CA THR A 114 -11.51 -2.20 7.33
C THR A 114 -11.37 -1.45 6.01
N VAL A 115 -12.48 -0.94 5.47
CA VAL A 115 -12.45 -0.13 4.23
C VAL A 115 -11.64 1.15 4.44
N ILE A 116 -11.85 1.87 5.54
CA ILE A 116 -11.09 3.08 5.89
C ILE A 116 -9.61 2.76 6.00
N LYS A 117 -9.25 1.65 6.67
CA LYS A 117 -7.86 1.20 6.77
C LYS A 117 -7.25 0.95 5.39
N ILE A 118 -7.93 0.18 4.52
CA ILE A 118 -7.44 -0.12 3.17
C ILE A 118 -7.26 1.17 2.37
N ALA A 119 -8.25 2.07 2.40
CA ALA A 119 -8.19 3.34 1.68
C ALA A 119 -7.02 4.20 2.17
N HIS A 120 -6.80 4.29 3.49
CA HIS A 120 -5.67 5.03 4.06
C HIS A 120 -4.33 4.44 3.65
N THR A 121 -4.18 3.11 3.73
CA THR A 121 -2.96 2.42 3.27
C THR A 121 -2.71 2.68 1.78
N CYS A 122 -3.76 2.71 0.96
CA CYS A 122 -3.66 3.04 -0.46
C CYS A 122 -3.23 4.50 -0.67
N LEU A 123 -3.73 5.46 0.11
CA LEU A 123 -3.26 6.85 0.02
C LEU A 123 -1.77 6.98 0.36
N GLU A 124 -1.29 6.31 1.42
CA GLU A 124 0.15 6.29 1.74
C GLU A 124 0.98 5.69 0.58
N PHE A 125 0.46 4.66 -0.07
CA PHE A 125 1.09 4.07 -1.26
C PHE A 125 1.10 5.03 -2.46
N LEU A 126 0.04 5.80 -2.68
CA LEU A 126 0.00 6.79 -3.76
C LEU A 126 0.96 7.95 -3.53
N VAL A 127 1.15 8.37 -2.27
CA VAL A 127 2.21 9.34 -1.90
C VAL A 127 3.59 8.77 -2.22
N PHE A 128 3.84 7.49 -1.94
CA PHE A 128 5.10 6.87 -2.36
C PHE A 128 5.27 6.85 -3.90
N ILE A 129 4.22 6.50 -4.65
CA ILE A 129 4.25 6.51 -6.12
C ILE A 129 4.57 7.91 -6.66
N GLN A 130 4.04 8.95 -6.02
CA GLN A 130 4.36 10.32 -6.37
C GLN A 130 5.85 10.59 -6.33
N ASP A 131 6.49 10.27 -5.20
CA ASP A 131 7.92 10.47 -5.00
C ASP A 131 8.76 9.54 -5.88
N PHE A 132 8.24 8.35 -6.17
CA PHE A 132 8.94 7.33 -6.95
C PHE A 132 8.98 7.61 -8.45
N HIS A 133 7.95 8.30 -8.98
CA HIS A 133 7.85 8.68 -10.39
C HIS A 133 7.99 10.18 -10.65
N ASP A 134 8.40 10.96 -9.64
CA ASP A 134 8.54 12.42 -9.70
C ASP A 134 7.28 13.16 -10.20
N LEU A 135 6.11 12.73 -9.72
CA LEU A 135 4.82 13.26 -10.18
C LEU A 135 4.36 14.50 -9.37
N SER A 136 4.85 15.68 -9.69
CA SER A 136 4.67 16.88 -8.83
C SER A 136 3.22 17.32 -8.53
N TYR A 137 2.22 16.85 -9.29
CA TYR A 137 0.80 17.21 -9.13
C TYR A 137 -0.13 15.99 -9.01
N PHE A 138 0.37 14.88 -8.48
CA PHE A 138 -0.42 13.67 -8.39
C PHE A 138 -1.31 13.64 -7.14
N ILE A 139 -0.73 13.80 -5.96
CA ILE A 139 -1.43 13.73 -4.68
C ILE A 139 -0.92 14.80 -3.71
N GLY A 140 -1.82 15.64 -3.21
CA GLY A 140 -1.42 16.71 -2.30
C GLY A 140 -2.57 17.59 -1.83
N LYS A 141 -2.22 18.68 -1.15
CA LYS A 141 -3.20 19.62 -0.55
C LYS A 141 -3.73 20.65 -1.55
N ASP A 142 -2.98 20.90 -2.62
CA ASP A 142 -3.35 21.88 -3.64
C ASP A 142 -4.44 21.32 -4.57
N LYS A 143 -5.33 22.19 -5.06
CA LYS A 143 -6.42 21.85 -5.98
C LYS A 143 -5.93 21.46 -7.37
N ALA A 144 -4.67 21.79 -7.69
CA ALA A 144 -4.03 21.37 -8.93
C ALA A 144 -3.67 19.87 -8.92
N ASN A 145 -3.71 19.21 -7.76
CA ASN A 145 -3.40 17.78 -7.68
C ASN A 145 -4.53 16.93 -8.23
N SER A 146 -4.18 15.78 -8.81
CA SER A 146 -5.16 14.81 -9.31
C SER A 146 -5.98 14.18 -8.17
N ILE A 147 -5.33 14.00 -7.01
CA ILE A 147 -5.95 13.55 -5.76
C ILE A 147 -5.72 14.61 -4.69
N THR A 148 -6.80 15.13 -4.12
CA THR A 148 -6.74 16.17 -3.09
C THR A 148 -6.82 15.55 -1.71
N THR A 149 -5.86 15.86 -0.84
CA THR A 149 -5.82 15.36 0.55
C THR A 149 -5.99 16.48 1.56
N ILE A 150 -6.71 16.20 2.65
CA ILE A 150 -6.87 17.10 3.78
C ILE A 150 -6.33 16.38 5.02
N GLU A 151 -5.20 16.87 5.53
CA GLU A 151 -4.63 16.39 6.78
C GLU A 151 -5.33 17.05 7.97
N LYS A 152 -5.99 16.23 8.79
CA LYS A 152 -6.60 16.68 10.05
C LYS A 152 -5.75 16.21 11.23
N PRO A 153 -4.98 17.09 11.89
CA PRO A 153 -4.22 16.69 13.07
C PRO A 153 -5.20 16.34 14.20
N TYR A 154 -5.11 15.11 14.71
CA TYR A 154 -5.90 14.66 15.86
C TYR A 154 -5.00 14.41 17.06
N LYS A 155 -5.27 15.11 18.17
CA LYS A 155 -4.59 14.88 19.45
C LYS A 155 -5.34 13.82 20.23
N ARG A 156 -4.74 12.64 20.42
CA ARG A 156 -5.21 11.67 21.43
C ARG A 156 -4.78 12.15 22.81
N LYS A 157 -5.73 12.42 23.70
CA LYS A 157 -5.43 12.49 25.14
C LYS A 157 -5.07 11.08 25.60
N LEU A 158 -3.91 10.94 26.24
CA LEU A 158 -3.60 9.76 27.03
C LEU A 158 -4.55 9.80 28.24
N GLU A 159 -5.55 8.93 28.27
CA GLU A 159 -6.30 8.70 29.50
C GLU A 159 -5.31 8.12 30.52
N GLY A 160 -5.05 8.90 31.58
CA GLY A 160 -4.18 8.47 32.68
C GLY A 160 -4.70 7.17 33.28
N SER A 161 -3.78 6.26 33.60
CA SER A 161 -4.08 5.02 34.32
C SER A 161 -4.96 5.33 35.52
N LYS A 162 -6.12 4.65 35.63
CA LYS A 162 -6.84 4.58 36.90
C LYS A 162 -5.84 4.04 37.93
N GLY A 163 -5.43 4.90 38.87
CA GLY A 163 -4.62 4.50 40.01
C GLY A 163 -5.31 3.36 40.75
N PHE A 164 -4.50 2.39 41.14
CA PHE A 164 -4.89 1.29 42.03
C PHE A 164 -5.28 1.82 43.41
#